data_AF-M1WVP7-F1
#
_entry.id   AF-M1WVP7-F1
#
_cell.length_a   1.000
_cell.length_b   1.000
_cell.length_c   1.000
_cell.angle_alpha   90.00
_cell.angle_beta   90.00
_cell.angle_gamma   90.00
#
_symmetry.space_group_name_H-M   'P 1'
#
loop_
_entity.id
_entity.type
_entity.pdbx_description
1 polymer ?
#
loop_
_entity_poly.entity_id
_entity_poly.type
_entity_poly.pdbx_seq_one_letter_code
_entity_poly.pdbx_strand_id
1 'polypeptide(L)'
;MNEKKNTPEIIDVQHVTCGLVPLMQTHLEGSEPHVDALEFKIRQGIETELWNSFGTGGLWRLIEIRKDLFFDIACFRREEENELDPLGLMEF
;
A
#
# COMPACT_ATOMS: atom_id res chain seq x y z
N MET A 1 -8.64 5.32 -29.28
CA MET A 1 -7.87 5.78 -28.12
C MET A 1 -7.47 4.55 -27.34
N ASN A 2 -6.18 4.21 -27.29
CA ASN A 2 -5.71 3.15 -26.42
C ASN A 2 -5.58 3.75 -25.02
N GLU A 3 -6.46 3.35 -24.11
CA GLU A 3 -6.27 3.56 -22.69
C GLU A 3 -4.97 2.84 -22.30
N LYS A 4 -3.87 3.60 -22.17
CA LYS A 4 -2.71 3.12 -21.43
C LYS A 4 -3.20 2.95 -20.00
N LYS A 5 -3.61 1.73 -19.63
CA LYS A 5 -3.62 1.33 -18.23
C LYS A 5 -2.20 1.61 -17.73
N ASN A 6 -2.02 2.67 -16.94
CA ASN A 6 -0.85 2.82 -16.09
C ASN A 6 -0.91 1.64 -15.14
N THR A 7 -0.32 0.51 -15.54
CA THR A 7 -0.09 -0.59 -14.62
C THR A 7 0.87 -0.03 -13.58
N PRO A 8 0.45 0.09 -12.31
CA PRO A 8 1.34 0.59 -11.27
C PRO A 8 2.62 -0.24 -11.26
N GLU A 9 3.76 0.41 -11.05
CA GLU A 9 5.04 -0.28 -10.93
C GLU A 9 4.95 -1.28 -9.76
N ILE A 10 5.26 -2.56 -10.03
CA ILE A 10 5.21 -3.62 -9.02
C ILE A 10 6.62 -3.83 -8.48
N ILE A 11 6.80 -3.57 -7.19
CA ILE A 11 8.06 -3.73 -6.48
C ILE A 11 8.18 -5.19 -6.01
N ASP A 12 9.19 -5.93 -6.50
CA ASP A 12 9.38 -7.34 -6.15
C ASP A 12 10.18 -7.50 -4.85
N VAL A 13 9.48 -7.87 -3.77
CA VAL A 13 10.04 -8.12 -2.44
C VAL A 13 9.76 -9.55 -1.96
N GLN A 14 9.32 -10.45 -2.84
CA GLN A 14 8.91 -11.81 -2.47
C GLN A 14 10.06 -12.64 -1.86
N HIS A 15 11.30 -12.28 -2.19
CA HIS A 15 12.53 -12.93 -1.74
C HIS A 15 12.97 -12.46 -0.35
N VAL A 16 12.34 -11.42 0.20
CA VAL A 16 12.72 -10.81 1.47
C VAL A 16 12.07 -11.58 2.62
N THR A 17 12.92 -12.27 3.39
CA THR A 17 12.49 -13.10 4.52
C THR A 17 12.46 -12.30 5.83
N CYS A 18 13.52 -11.54 6.11
CA CYS A 18 13.69 -10.69 7.28
C CYS A 18 13.62 -9.21 6.88
N GLY A 19 12.94 -8.38 7.69
CA GLY A 19 12.88 -6.93 7.45
C GLY A 19 11.95 -6.50 6.32
N LEU A 20 11.01 -7.35 5.91
CA LEU A 20 10.04 -7.06 4.84
C LEU A 20 9.25 -5.78 5.10
N VAL A 21 8.68 -5.64 6.30
CA VAL A 21 7.87 -4.47 6.67
C VAL A 21 8.68 -3.16 6.61
N PRO A 22 9.85 -3.05 7.27
CA PRO A 22 10.71 -1.87 7.13
C PRO A 22 11.10 -1.53 5.68
N LEU A 23 11.39 -2.55 4.86
CA LEU A 23 11.73 -2.35 3.45
C LEU A 23 10.56 -1.75 2.67
N MET A 24 9.37 -2.33 2.83
CA MET A 24 8.16 -1.84 2.20
C MET A 24 7.85 -0.41 2.65
N GLN A 25 7.98 -0.09 3.94
CA GLN A 25 7.84 1.28 4.46
C GLN A 25 8.80 2.25 3.80
N THR A 26 10.06 1.87 3.61
CA THR A 26 11.07 2.70 2.93
C THR A 26 10.65 3.03 1.50
N HIS A 27 10.09 2.06 0.77
CA HIS A 27 9.57 2.29 -0.58
C HIS A 27 8.33 3.19 -0.60
N LEU A 28 7.41 2.99 0.35
CA LEU A 28 6.21 3.81 0.50
C LEU A 28 6.58 5.27 0.78
N GLU A 29 7.45 5.52 1.76
CA GLU A 29 7.89 6.86 2.16
C GLU A 29 8.77 7.55 1.10
N GLY A 30 9.60 6.77 0.38
CA GLY A 30 10.48 7.28 -0.67
C GLY A 30 9.79 7.55 -2.02
N SER A 31 8.51 7.25 -2.15
CA SER A 31 7.77 7.41 -3.40
C SER A 31 7.40 8.87 -3.69
N GLU A 32 7.40 9.22 -4.98
CA GLU A 32 7.14 10.60 -5.41
C GLU A 32 5.75 11.09 -4.97
N PRO A 33 5.58 12.39 -4.66
CA PRO A 33 4.31 12.92 -4.14
C PRO A 33 3.08 12.70 -5.03
N HIS A 34 3.27 12.46 -6.33
CA HIS A 34 2.20 12.22 -7.30
C HIS A 34 1.85 10.73 -7.48
N VAL A 35 2.47 9.85 -6.70
CA VAL A 35 2.18 8.41 -6.69
C VAL A 35 1.13 8.14 -5.62
N ASP A 36 -0.08 7.82 -6.08
CA ASP A 36 -1.24 7.57 -5.21
C ASP A 36 -1.40 6.08 -4.84
N ALA A 37 -0.73 5.19 -5.57
CA ALA A 37 -0.81 3.75 -5.35
C ALA A 37 0.52 3.06 -5.62
N LEU A 38 0.85 2.05 -4.80
CA LEU A 38 2.02 1.21 -4.95
C LEU A 38 1.64 -0.25 -4.78
N GLU A 39 2.21 -1.11 -5.61
CA GLU A 39 1.98 -2.55 -5.57
C GLU A 39 3.29 -3.27 -5.23
N PHE A 40 3.21 -4.23 -4.33
CA PHE A 40 4.34 -5.05 -3.91
C PHE A 40 4.05 -6.51 -4.20
N LYS A 41 4.96 -7.16 -4.92
CA LYS A 41 4.95 -8.61 -5.06
C LYS A 41 5.60 -9.23 -3.85
N ILE A 42 4.84 -10.02 -3.11
CA ILE A 42 5.21 -10.57 -1.80
C ILE A 42 5.14 -12.11 -1.82
N ARG A 43 5.76 -12.75 -0.81
CA ARG A 43 5.61 -14.19 -0.60
C ARG A 43 4.17 -14.52 -0.23
N GLN A 44 3.70 -15.71 -0.59
CA GLN A 44 2.37 -16.16 -0.19
C GLN A 44 2.28 -16.40 1.32
N GLY A 45 1.09 -16.23 1.88
CA GLY A 45 0.77 -16.66 3.25
C GLY A 45 1.16 -15.68 4.36
N ILE A 46 1.55 -14.45 4.02
CA ILE A 46 1.84 -13.38 5.01
C ILE A 46 0.77 -12.28 5.08
N GLU A 47 -0.40 -12.53 4.49
CA GLU A 47 -1.52 -11.59 4.47
C GLU A 47 -1.84 -11.02 5.87
N THR A 48 -2.00 -11.91 6.85
CA THR A 48 -2.28 -11.53 8.25
C THR A 48 -1.14 -10.71 8.87
N GLU A 49 0.11 -11.05 8.57
CA GLU A 49 1.28 -10.33 9.06
C GLU A 49 1.30 -8.90 8.53
N LEU A 50 0.98 -8.71 7.24
CA LEU A 50 0.90 -7.40 6.61
C LEU A 50 -0.26 -6.57 7.13
N TRP A 51 -1.46 -7.14 7.26
CA TRP A 51 -2.60 -6.40 7.84
C TRP A 51 -2.32 -5.92 9.27
N ASN A 52 -1.65 -6.74 10.08
CA ASN A 52 -1.26 -6.35 11.43
C ASN A 52 -0.15 -5.29 11.46
N SER A 53 0.69 -5.23 10.42
CA SER A 53 1.85 -4.32 10.35
C SER A 53 1.52 -2.95 9.75
N PHE A 54 0.54 -2.88 8.85
CA PHE A 54 0.18 -1.67 8.10
C PHE A 54 -1.22 -1.12 8.46
N GLY A 55 -1.71 -1.48 9.64
CA GLY A 55 -3.11 -1.29 10.04
C GLY A 55 -3.52 0.14 10.42
N THR A 56 -2.63 1.00 10.94
CA THR A 56 -3.01 2.34 11.43
C THR A 56 -1.85 3.35 11.45
N GLY A 57 -2.10 4.58 10.96
CA GLY A 57 -1.33 5.79 11.34
C GLY A 57 -0.27 6.33 10.37
N GLY A 58 -0.10 5.74 9.18
CA GLY A 58 0.82 6.23 8.15
C GLY A 58 0.12 6.86 6.95
N LEU A 59 0.85 7.59 6.11
CA LEU A 59 0.38 8.15 4.83
C LEU A 59 -0.04 7.08 3.81
N TRP A 60 0.20 5.80 4.10
CA TRP A 60 -0.05 4.69 3.21
C TRP A 60 -0.87 3.62 3.89
N ARG A 61 -1.91 3.17 3.22
CA ARG A 61 -2.82 2.15 3.69
C ARG A 61 -2.79 0.94 2.78
N LEU A 62 -2.60 -0.23 3.37
CA LEU A 62 -2.84 -1.50 2.69
C LEU A 62 -4.35 -1.59 2.39
N ILE A 63 -4.73 -1.71 1.12
CA ILE A 63 -6.14 -1.73 0.69
C ILE A 63 -6.59 -3.11 0.22
N GLU A 64 -5.71 -3.89 -0.40
CA GLU A 64 -6.00 -5.23 -0.87
C GLU A 64 -4.74 -6.09 -0.93
N ILE A 65 -4.91 -7.41 -0.83
CA ILE A 65 -3.90 -8.40 -1.18
C ILE A 65 -4.52 -9.34 -2.22
N ARG A 66 -4.02 -9.29 -3.45
CA ARG A 66 -4.47 -10.14 -4.56
C ARG A 66 -3.64 -11.41 -4.60
N LYS A 67 -4.29 -12.57 -4.58
CA LYS A 67 -3.63 -13.88 -4.59
C LYS A 67 -3.32 -14.32 -6.01
N ASP A 68 -2.08 -14.76 -6.24
CA ASP A 68 -1.63 -15.38 -7.50
C ASP A 68 -1.06 -16.78 -7.21
N LEU A 69 -0.67 -17.53 -8.24
CA LEU A 69 -0.24 -18.93 -8.13
C LEU A 69 1.09 -19.10 -7.36
N PHE A 70 1.99 -18.12 -7.40
CA PHE A 70 3.35 -18.22 -6.84
C PHE A 70 3.75 -17.07 -5.92
N PHE A 71 2.94 -16.02 -5.86
CA PHE A 71 3.16 -14.81 -5.09
C PHE A 71 1.80 -14.18 -4.80
N ASP A 72 1.77 -13.27 -3.84
CA ASP A 72 0.63 -12.38 -3.67
C ASP A 72 1.06 -10.96 -4.08
N ILE A 73 0.09 -10.09 -4.40
CA ILE A 73 0.32 -8.67 -4.65
C ILE A 73 -0.36 -7.87 -3.54
N ALA A 74 0.42 -7.17 -2.71
CA ALA A 74 -0.09 -6.22 -1.74
C ALA A 74 -0.21 -4.84 -2.38
N CYS A 75 -1.40 -4.26 -2.35
CA CYS A 75 -1.68 -2.95 -2.92
C CYS A 75 -1.86 -1.93 -1.81
N PHE A 76 -1.11 -0.84 -1.91
CA PHE A 76 -1.17 0.29 -1.00
C PHE A 76 -1.73 1.50 -1.73
N ARG A 77 -2.48 2.31 -1.00
CA ARG A 77 -2.93 3.62 -1.46
C ARG A 77 -2.42 4.69 -0.50
N ARG A 78 -1.98 5.81 -1.05
CA ARG A 78 -1.64 6.99 -0.27
C ARG A 78 -2.94 7.55 0.31
N GLU A 79 -3.04 7.63 1.63
CA GLU A 79 -4.11 8.42 2.25
C GLU A 79 -3.75 9.88 2.05
N GLU A 80 -4.61 10.62 1.36
CA GLU A 80 -4.59 12.07 1.46
C GLU A 80 -4.82 12.38 2.94
N GLU A 81 -3.98 13.24 3.53
CA GLU A 81 -4.30 13.87 4.81
C GLU A 81 -5.62 14.62 4.60
N ASN A 82 -6.74 13.94 4.77
CA ASN A 82 -7.93 14.60 5.22
C ASN A 82 -7.54 15.08 6.60
N GLU A 83 -7.16 16.36 6.69
CA GLU A 83 -7.37 17.12 7.91
C GLU A 83 -8.75 16.69 8.39
N LEU A 84 -8.75 15.87 9.44
CA LEU A 84 -9.97 15.53 10.17
C LEU A 84 -10.64 16.87 10.40
N ASP A 85 -11.77 17.11 9.75
CA ASP A 85 -12.59 18.29 9.99
C ASP A 85 -12.83 18.30 11.51
N PRO A 86 -12.15 19.16 12.31
CA PRO A 86 -12.06 18.92 13.75
C PRO A 86 -13.38 19.20 14.47
N LEU A 87 -14.37 19.73 13.77
CA LEU A 87 -15.68 20.02 14.31
C LEU A 87 -16.73 19.57 13.29
N GLY A 88 -17.41 18.45 13.58
CA GLY A 88 -18.74 18.18 13.04
C GLY A 88 -19.78 19.17 13.57
N LEU A 89 -19.54 20.48 13.42
CA LEU A 89 -20.51 21.54 13.51
C LEU A 89 -20.82 22.02 12.09
N MET A 90 -21.72 21.32 11.40
CA MET A 90 -22.61 22.01 10.47
C MET A 90 -24.04 21.60 10.76
N GLU A 91 -24.75 22.59 11.29
CA GLU A 91 -26.18 22.69 11.47
C GLU A 91 -26.90 22.42 10.15
N PHE A 92 -27.96 21.60 10.16
CA PHE A 92 -29.25 21.87 9.51
C PHE A 92 -30.35 21.03 10.19
#